data_AF-A0A382DK56-F1
#
_entry.id   AF-A0A382DK56-F1
#
_cell.length_a   1.000
_cell.length_b   1.000
_cell.length_c   1.000
_cell.angle_alpha   90.00
_cell.angle_beta   90.00
_cell.angle_gamma   90.00
#
_symmetry.space_group_name_H-M   'P 1'
#
loop_
_entity.id
_entity.type
_entity.pdbx_description
1 polymer ?
#
loop_
_entity_poly.entity_id
_entity_poly.type
_entity_poly.pdbx_seq_one_letter_code
_entity_poly.pdbx_strand_id
1 'polypeptide(L)'
;MVTSRKFNNEEIYTINNFKNVNFFNVFKFNKDFKKSVDLVVEKIKNNEKICILGDYDVDGSCSTALLIKFFKSINHPFFFYIPDRRKDGYGPSVELFKKIINKSPKLIIMVDCGSNAKDAINYLNKNNIDSLIIDHHQINKPYPKANSIINPKKDIDYIEYDYMCATSLTYFFLDLLKKKIKSNFILSDYLFYVLLATVCDVMPLRYINRFIAIKTLNEFDLNKLISIRKIYEILRGIIKYLLMI
;
A
#
# COMPACT_ATOMS: atom_id res chain seq x y z
N MET A 1 28.78 -0.96 -3.72
CA MET A 1 29.27 -0.38 -2.44
C MET A 1 28.37 0.79 -2.08
N VAL A 2 28.22 1.14 -0.80
CA VAL A 2 27.22 2.11 -0.23
C VAL A 2 27.13 3.47 -0.94
N THR A 3 28.11 3.82 -1.77
CA THR A 3 28.21 5.04 -2.59
C THR A 3 27.16 5.21 -3.70
N SER A 4 26.43 4.15 -4.13
CA SER A 4 25.44 4.28 -5.22
C SER A 4 24.01 4.63 -4.78
N ARG A 5 23.77 4.82 -3.47
CA ARG A 5 22.39 4.88 -2.91
C ARG A 5 21.88 6.29 -2.59
N LYS A 6 22.57 7.34 -3.08
CA LYS A 6 22.17 8.76 -2.94
C LYS A 6 21.91 9.21 -1.48
N PHE A 7 22.45 8.54 -0.46
CA PHE A 7 22.22 8.93 0.94
C PHE A 7 22.64 10.39 1.20
N ASN A 8 21.80 11.18 1.88
CA ASN A 8 22.14 12.53 2.29
C ASN A 8 22.72 12.55 3.73
N ASN A 9 23.28 13.70 4.16
CA ASN A 9 23.92 13.82 5.47
C ASN A 9 22.94 13.60 6.64
N GLU A 10 21.67 13.97 6.48
CA GLU A 10 20.64 13.75 7.50
C GLU A 10 20.33 12.25 7.67
N GLU A 11 20.29 11.48 6.58
CA GLU A 11 20.12 10.04 6.64
C GLU A 11 21.28 9.37 7.36
N ILE A 12 22.51 9.80 7.08
CA ILE A 12 23.69 9.27 7.76
C ILE A 12 23.63 9.61 9.26
N TYR A 13 23.28 10.85 9.61
CA TYR A 13 23.17 11.28 11.00
C TYR A 13 22.08 10.53 11.78
N THR A 14 20.93 10.28 11.14
CA THR A 14 19.80 9.58 11.76
C THR A 14 20.04 8.09 11.96
N ILE A 15 21.02 7.47 11.28
CA ILE A 15 21.44 6.07 11.54
C ILE A 15 21.80 5.87 13.03
N ASN A 16 22.49 6.82 13.63
CA ASN A 16 23.00 6.69 15.00
C ASN A 16 22.07 7.29 16.07
N ASN A 17 21.05 8.07 15.67
CA ASN A 17 20.18 8.84 16.58
C ASN A 17 18.69 8.55 16.40
N PHE A 18 18.37 7.32 16.02
CA PHE A 18 17.03 6.89 15.62
C PHE A 18 15.91 7.18 16.64
N LYS A 19 16.22 7.07 17.94
CA LYS A 19 15.24 7.22 19.04
C LYS A 19 14.66 8.65 19.14
N ASN A 20 15.30 9.63 18.52
CA ASN A 20 14.91 11.05 18.62
C ASN A 20 14.10 11.54 17.41
N VAL A 21 13.79 10.67 16.44
CA VAL A 21 13.04 11.05 15.24
C VAL A 21 11.55 10.83 15.47
N ASN A 22 10.79 11.91 15.59
CA ASN A 22 9.33 11.84 15.62
C ASN A 22 8.79 11.45 14.24
N PHE A 23 8.10 10.32 14.18
CA PHE A 23 7.47 9.83 12.96
C PHE A 23 6.19 10.61 12.68
N PHE A 24 6.28 11.60 11.80
CA PHE A 24 5.11 12.31 11.28
C PHE A 24 4.77 11.83 9.87
N ASN A 25 3.47 11.86 9.54
CA ASN A 25 3.00 11.55 8.20
C ASN A 25 3.37 12.68 7.24
N VAL A 26 4.39 12.43 6.41
CA VAL A 26 4.93 13.39 5.45
C VAL A 26 3.92 13.84 4.39
N PHE A 27 2.84 13.08 4.19
CA PHE A 27 1.80 13.38 3.21
C PHE A 27 0.61 14.16 3.79
N LYS A 28 0.67 14.63 5.04
CA LYS A 28 -0.44 15.34 5.71
C LYS A 28 -1.02 16.50 4.90
N PHE A 29 -0.18 17.23 4.18
CA PHE A 29 -0.59 18.39 3.37
C PHE A 29 -0.61 18.10 1.86
N ASN A 30 -0.33 16.87 1.46
CA ASN A 30 -0.32 16.47 0.07
C ASN A 30 -1.75 16.44 -0.51
N LYS A 31 -1.92 17.05 -1.69
CA LYS A 31 -3.24 17.21 -2.34
C LYS A 31 -3.87 15.88 -2.74
N ASP A 32 -3.08 14.92 -3.24
CA ASP A 32 -3.61 13.61 -3.64
C ASP A 32 -4.04 12.78 -2.44
N PHE A 33 -3.23 12.78 -1.37
CA PHE A 33 -3.61 12.11 -0.13
C PHE A 33 -4.87 12.72 0.46
N LYS A 34 -4.97 14.06 0.52
CA LYS A 34 -6.19 14.75 0.98
C LYS A 34 -7.41 14.35 0.14
N LYS A 35 -7.29 14.43 -1.20
CA LYS A 35 -8.37 14.07 -2.13
C LYS A 35 -8.81 12.60 -1.96
N SER A 36 -7.84 11.70 -1.81
CA SER A 36 -8.10 10.27 -1.59
C SER A 36 -8.81 10.01 -0.27
N VAL A 37 -8.39 10.70 0.81
CA VAL A 37 -9.02 10.58 2.12
C VAL A 37 -10.46 11.08 2.05
N ASP A 38 -10.69 12.25 1.48
CA ASP A 38 -12.04 12.80 1.37
C ASP A 38 -12.95 11.89 0.51
N LEU A 39 -12.44 11.32 -0.59
CA LEU A 39 -13.14 10.33 -1.41
C LEU A 39 -13.56 9.09 -0.60
N VAL A 40 -12.63 8.47 0.14
CA VAL A 40 -12.96 7.25 0.92
C VAL A 40 -13.86 7.58 2.11
N VAL A 41 -13.72 8.75 2.72
CA VAL A 41 -14.62 9.20 3.80
C VAL A 41 -16.05 9.35 3.29
N GLU A 42 -16.26 9.87 2.09
CA GLU A 42 -17.58 9.95 1.47
C GLU A 42 -18.22 8.56 1.35
N LYS A 43 -17.48 7.58 0.82
CA LYS A 43 -17.99 6.20 0.67
C LYS A 43 -18.28 5.54 2.01
N ILE A 44 -17.43 5.76 3.01
CA ILE A 44 -17.66 5.30 4.38
C ILE A 44 -18.95 5.90 4.95
N LYS A 45 -19.14 7.22 4.83
CA LYS A 45 -20.34 7.92 5.35
C LYS A 45 -21.63 7.45 4.70
N ASN A 46 -21.59 7.18 3.38
CA ASN A 46 -22.74 6.70 2.63
C ASN A 46 -22.95 5.18 2.75
N ASN A 47 -22.10 4.48 3.52
CA ASN A 47 -22.09 3.03 3.64
C ASN A 47 -22.02 2.31 2.27
N GLU A 48 -21.30 2.90 1.33
CA GLU A 48 -21.19 2.43 -0.04
C GLU A 48 -20.11 1.35 -0.15
N LYS A 49 -20.42 0.25 -0.85
CA LYS A 49 -19.51 -0.90 -0.95
C LYS A 49 -18.22 -0.55 -1.71
N ILE A 50 -17.07 -0.87 -1.11
CA ILE A 50 -15.74 -0.67 -1.70
C ILE A 50 -15.18 -1.99 -2.25
N CYS A 51 -14.55 -1.94 -3.43
CA CYS A 51 -13.69 -3.01 -3.93
C CYS A 51 -12.22 -2.65 -3.71
N ILE A 52 -11.43 -3.57 -3.17
CA ILE A 52 -9.97 -3.47 -3.17
C ILE A 52 -9.43 -4.35 -4.29
N LEU A 53 -8.77 -3.77 -5.27
CA LEU A 53 -8.08 -4.49 -6.33
C LEU A 53 -6.57 -4.40 -6.07
N GLY A 54 -5.95 -5.51 -5.68
CA GLY A 54 -4.50 -5.57 -5.41
C GLY A 54 -3.71 -6.21 -6.53
N ASP A 55 -2.39 -6.12 -6.46
CA ASP A 55 -1.48 -6.98 -7.25
C ASP A 55 -1.20 -8.32 -6.54
N TYR A 56 -0.74 -9.31 -7.30
CA TYR A 56 -0.51 -10.69 -6.83
C TYR A 56 0.82 -10.89 -6.11
N ASP A 57 1.73 -9.93 -6.17
CA ASP A 57 3.01 -10.01 -5.47
C ASP A 57 2.88 -9.65 -3.98
N VAL A 58 4.01 -9.53 -3.30
CA VAL A 58 4.02 -9.27 -1.86
C VAL A 58 3.59 -7.85 -1.52
N ASP A 59 3.93 -6.83 -2.33
CA ASP A 59 3.53 -5.44 -2.07
C ASP A 59 2.03 -5.26 -2.30
N GLY A 60 1.51 -5.74 -3.43
CA GLY A 60 0.06 -5.77 -3.71
C GLY A 60 -0.74 -6.56 -2.67
N SER A 61 -0.22 -7.69 -2.21
CA SER A 61 -0.87 -8.49 -1.17
C SER A 61 -0.85 -7.81 0.20
N CYS A 62 0.26 -7.19 0.60
CA CYS A 62 0.40 -6.50 1.87
C CYS A 62 -0.49 -5.25 1.94
N SER A 63 -0.48 -4.42 0.90
CA SER A 63 -1.33 -3.23 0.79
C SER A 63 -2.82 -3.59 0.79
N THR A 64 -3.20 -4.66 0.08
CA THR A 64 -4.57 -5.20 0.12
C THR A 64 -4.95 -5.66 1.53
N ALA A 65 -4.07 -6.42 2.19
CA ALA A 65 -4.33 -6.92 3.54
C ALA A 65 -4.48 -5.77 4.55
N LEU A 66 -3.70 -4.69 4.44
CA LEU A 66 -3.86 -3.48 5.26
C LEU A 66 -5.26 -2.88 5.14
N LEU A 67 -5.74 -2.66 3.91
CA LEU A 67 -7.07 -2.12 3.65
C LEU A 67 -8.17 -3.04 4.17
N ILE A 68 -8.04 -4.36 3.96
CA ILE A 68 -8.98 -5.36 4.50
C ILE A 68 -9.06 -5.26 6.03
N LYS A 69 -7.92 -5.20 6.72
CA LYS A 69 -7.87 -5.10 8.18
C LYS A 69 -8.51 -3.81 8.68
N PHE A 70 -8.23 -2.71 7.99
CA PHE A 70 -8.83 -1.42 8.30
C PHE A 70 -10.36 -1.43 8.11
N PHE A 71 -10.87 -1.79 6.94
CA PHE A 71 -12.32 -1.78 6.69
C PHE A 71 -13.08 -2.78 7.57
N LYS A 72 -12.49 -3.94 7.89
CA LYS A 72 -13.03 -4.85 8.91
C LYS A 72 -13.14 -4.18 10.28
N SER A 73 -12.11 -3.44 10.70
CA SER A 73 -12.09 -2.80 12.03
C SER A 73 -13.14 -1.71 12.22
N ILE A 74 -13.66 -1.15 11.12
CA ILE A 74 -14.71 -0.12 11.14
C ILE A 74 -16.05 -0.66 10.63
N ASN A 75 -16.20 -1.98 10.48
CA ASN A 75 -17.40 -2.66 10.00
C ASN A 75 -17.96 -2.11 8.67
N HIS A 76 -17.08 -1.64 7.77
CA HIS A 76 -17.50 -1.07 6.49
C HIS A 76 -17.64 -2.18 5.41
N PRO A 77 -18.67 -2.16 4.54
CA PRO A 77 -18.84 -3.15 3.48
C PRO A 77 -17.75 -3.06 2.40
N PHE A 78 -17.00 -4.15 2.22
CA PHE A 78 -16.04 -4.26 1.13
C PHE A 78 -15.97 -5.69 0.57
N PHE A 79 -15.35 -5.81 -0.60
CA PHE A 79 -14.76 -7.06 -1.07
C PHE A 79 -13.40 -6.77 -1.69
N PHE A 80 -12.61 -7.81 -1.94
CA PHE A 80 -11.32 -7.66 -2.61
C PHE A 80 -11.20 -8.62 -3.80
N TYR A 81 -10.30 -8.31 -4.71
CA TYR A 81 -9.92 -9.13 -5.84
C TYR A 81 -8.41 -9.04 -6.04
N ILE A 82 -7.74 -10.18 -6.17
CA ILE A 82 -6.35 -10.28 -6.59
C ILE A 82 -6.36 -10.97 -7.96
N PRO A 83 -5.88 -10.31 -9.03
CA PRO A 83 -5.86 -10.88 -10.38
C PRO A 83 -5.07 -12.18 -10.45
N ASP A 84 -5.60 -13.16 -11.19
CA ASP A 84 -4.81 -14.31 -11.61
C ASP A 84 -3.96 -13.89 -12.82
N ARG A 85 -2.64 -13.77 -12.64
CA ARG A 85 -1.72 -13.31 -13.69
C ARG A 85 -1.87 -14.09 -15.01
N ARG A 86 -2.24 -15.37 -14.96
CA ARG A 86 -2.39 -16.21 -16.17
C ARG A 86 -3.74 -16.01 -16.85
N LYS A 87 -4.81 -15.82 -16.06
CA LYS A 87 -6.19 -15.74 -16.59
C LYS A 87 -6.66 -14.31 -16.87
N ASP A 88 -6.24 -13.37 -16.03
CA ASP A 88 -6.70 -11.97 -16.06
C ASP A 88 -5.68 -11.03 -16.71
N GLY A 89 -4.43 -11.48 -16.88
CA GLY A 89 -3.33 -10.66 -17.34
C GLY A 89 -2.73 -9.82 -16.20
N TYR A 90 -2.05 -8.72 -16.56
CA TYR A 90 -1.39 -7.84 -15.60
C TYR A 90 -2.29 -6.65 -15.22
N GLY A 91 -2.65 -6.54 -13.95
CA GLY A 91 -3.32 -5.37 -13.39
C GLY A 91 -4.76 -5.13 -13.89
N PRO A 92 -5.28 -3.90 -13.69
CA PRO A 92 -6.66 -3.55 -14.00
C PRO A 92 -6.94 -3.54 -15.50
N SER A 93 -8.04 -4.17 -15.91
CA SER A 93 -8.51 -4.21 -17.31
C SER A 93 -10.02 -4.09 -17.39
N VAL A 94 -10.54 -3.75 -18.58
CA VAL A 94 -11.98 -3.69 -18.84
C VAL A 94 -12.63 -5.06 -18.58
N GLU A 95 -11.99 -6.14 -19.03
CA GLU A 95 -12.49 -7.51 -18.82
C GLU A 95 -12.51 -7.90 -17.34
N LEU A 96 -11.49 -7.51 -16.57
CA LEU A 96 -11.49 -7.73 -15.13
C LEU A 96 -12.64 -6.95 -14.46
N PHE A 97 -12.85 -5.69 -14.83
CA PHE A 97 -13.91 -4.88 -14.25
C PHE A 97 -15.31 -5.38 -14.61
N LYS A 98 -15.53 -5.91 -15.83
CA LYS A 98 -16.78 -6.60 -16.18
C LYS A 98 -17.08 -7.79 -15.25
N LYS A 99 -16.05 -8.51 -14.77
CA LYS A 99 -16.24 -9.65 -13.85
C LYS A 99 -16.67 -9.22 -12.44
N ILE A 100 -16.18 -8.08 -11.96
CA ILE A 100 -16.39 -7.66 -10.57
C ILE A 100 -17.49 -6.61 -10.38
N ILE A 101 -17.92 -5.92 -11.46
CA ILE A 101 -18.93 -4.86 -11.40
C ILE A 101 -20.30 -5.35 -10.91
N ASN A 102 -20.64 -6.62 -11.13
CA ASN A 102 -21.88 -7.23 -10.65
C ASN A 102 -21.99 -7.27 -9.12
N LYS A 103 -20.89 -7.06 -8.39
CA LYS A 103 -20.89 -6.89 -6.93
C LYS A 103 -21.26 -5.47 -6.50
N SER A 104 -21.54 -4.60 -7.46
CA SER A 104 -21.96 -3.19 -7.31
C SER A 104 -21.05 -2.34 -6.41
N PRO A 105 -19.71 -2.36 -6.60
CA PRO A 105 -18.85 -1.42 -5.90
C PRO A 105 -19.15 0.02 -6.33
N LYS A 106 -19.07 0.96 -5.38
CA LYS A 106 -19.14 2.40 -5.66
C LYS A 106 -17.78 3.06 -5.73
N LEU A 107 -16.76 2.38 -5.21
CA LEU A 107 -15.37 2.76 -5.32
C LEU A 107 -14.51 1.52 -5.52
N ILE A 108 -13.55 1.60 -6.43
CA ILE A 108 -12.45 0.64 -6.56
C ILE A 108 -11.15 1.31 -6.10
N ILE A 109 -10.55 0.77 -5.06
CA ILE A 109 -9.20 1.13 -4.61
C ILE A 109 -8.22 0.14 -5.24
N MET A 110 -7.46 0.61 -6.22
CA MET A 110 -6.35 -0.11 -6.85
C MET A 110 -5.10 0.12 -6.02
N VAL A 111 -4.50 -0.95 -5.51
CA VAL A 111 -3.23 -0.91 -4.77
C VAL A 111 -2.17 -1.68 -5.52
N ASP A 112 -0.98 -1.09 -5.61
CA ASP A 112 0.17 -1.61 -6.33
C ASP A 112 -0.09 -1.87 -7.83
N CYS A 113 -1.09 -1.17 -8.38
CA CYS A 113 -1.44 -1.26 -9.77
C CYS A 113 -2.27 -0.05 -10.20
N GLY A 114 -2.49 0.08 -11.52
CA GLY A 114 -3.46 1.03 -12.07
C GLY A 114 -2.88 2.34 -12.60
N SER A 115 -1.61 2.69 -12.34
CA SER A 115 -0.99 3.95 -12.81
C SER A 115 -1.14 4.22 -14.31
N ASN A 116 -1.19 3.17 -15.14
CA ASN A 116 -1.35 3.29 -16.59
C ASN A 116 -2.65 2.66 -17.13
N ALA A 117 -3.62 2.32 -16.27
CA ALA A 117 -4.82 1.59 -16.66
C ALA A 117 -5.94 2.48 -17.26
N LYS A 118 -5.59 3.31 -18.26
CA LYS A 118 -6.48 4.37 -18.79
C LYS A 118 -7.84 3.82 -19.26
N ASP A 119 -7.84 2.73 -20.01
CA ASP A 119 -9.08 2.14 -20.54
C ASP A 119 -9.95 1.53 -19.44
N ALA A 120 -9.33 0.88 -18.46
CA ALA A 120 -10.02 0.32 -17.31
C ALA A 120 -10.68 1.44 -16.48
N ILE A 121 -9.97 2.55 -16.25
CA ILE A 121 -10.53 3.73 -15.54
C ILE A 121 -11.66 4.38 -16.35
N ASN A 122 -11.50 4.54 -17.67
CA ASN A 122 -12.57 5.06 -18.52
C ASN A 122 -13.83 4.17 -18.47
N TYR A 123 -13.66 2.85 -18.37
CA TYR A 123 -14.77 1.94 -18.18
C TYR A 123 -15.47 2.14 -16.83
N LEU A 124 -14.74 2.32 -15.73
CA LEU A 124 -15.34 2.63 -14.42
C LEU A 124 -16.13 3.95 -14.45
N ASN A 125 -15.56 4.99 -15.07
CA ASN A 125 -16.22 6.29 -15.22
C ASN A 125 -17.55 6.17 -15.97
N LYS A 126 -17.59 5.40 -17.07
CA LYS A 126 -18.83 5.13 -17.83
C LYS A 126 -19.91 4.41 -17.01
N ASN A 127 -19.52 3.71 -15.95
CA ASN A 127 -20.42 2.97 -15.07
C ASN A 127 -20.69 3.70 -13.75
N ASN A 128 -20.27 4.97 -13.61
CA ASN A 128 -20.41 5.76 -12.38
C ASN A 128 -19.81 5.06 -11.15
N ILE A 129 -18.63 4.47 -11.31
CA ILE A 129 -17.86 3.84 -10.23
C ILE A 129 -16.60 4.65 -10.03
N ASP A 130 -16.40 5.13 -8.80
CA ASP A 130 -15.23 5.93 -8.48
C ASP A 130 -13.97 5.06 -8.43
N SER A 131 -12.82 5.68 -8.64
CA SER A 131 -11.51 5.02 -8.64
C SER A 131 -10.48 5.79 -7.82
N LEU A 132 -9.77 5.04 -6.96
CA LEU A 132 -8.58 5.49 -6.24
C LEU A 132 -7.42 4.60 -6.63
N ILE A 133 -6.33 5.18 -7.12
CA ILE A 133 -5.07 4.47 -7.40
C ILE A 133 -4.08 4.82 -6.27
N ILE A 134 -3.48 3.80 -5.65
CA ILE A 134 -2.35 3.92 -4.73
C ILE A 134 -1.24 3.02 -5.27
N ASP A 135 -0.28 3.63 -5.94
CA ASP A 135 0.69 2.90 -6.76
C ASP A 135 2.04 3.64 -6.74
N HIS A 136 3.12 2.94 -7.06
CA HIS A 136 4.47 3.46 -7.09
C HIS A 136 5.20 3.11 -8.41
N HIS A 137 4.56 2.38 -9.32
CA HIS A 137 5.07 2.11 -10.66
C HIS A 137 5.26 3.38 -11.49
N GLN A 138 5.99 3.26 -12.61
CA GLN A 138 6.13 4.36 -13.57
C GLN A 138 4.75 4.81 -14.08
N ILE A 139 4.53 6.11 -14.19
CA ILE A 139 3.26 6.69 -14.60
C ILE A 139 3.44 7.64 -15.79
N ASN A 140 2.66 7.43 -16.85
CA ASN A 140 2.82 8.15 -18.11
C ASN A 140 1.67 9.13 -18.37
N LYS A 141 2.01 10.35 -18.83
CA LYS A 141 1.02 11.33 -19.30
C LYS A 141 0.35 10.86 -20.63
N PRO A 142 -0.90 11.26 -20.92
CA PRO A 142 -1.86 11.81 -19.96
C PRO A 142 -2.22 10.76 -18.91
N TYR A 143 -2.31 11.15 -17.64
CA TYR A 143 -2.63 10.22 -16.55
C TYR A 143 -4.06 9.65 -16.70
N PRO A 144 -4.35 8.46 -16.12
CA PRO A 144 -5.72 7.95 -16.08
C PRO A 144 -6.67 8.97 -15.45
N LYS A 145 -7.89 9.06 -15.97
CA LYS A 145 -8.94 9.95 -15.45
C LYS A 145 -9.59 9.40 -14.18
N ALA A 146 -8.78 8.97 -13.23
CA ALA A 146 -9.25 8.40 -11.97
C ALA A 146 -9.71 9.53 -11.03
N ASN A 147 -10.63 9.23 -10.11
CA ASN A 147 -11.07 10.21 -9.13
C ASN A 147 -9.91 10.66 -8.26
N SER A 148 -8.99 9.77 -7.90
CA SER A 148 -7.74 10.13 -7.22
C SER A 148 -6.60 9.17 -7.54
N ILE A 149 -5.36 9.69 -7.51
CA ILE A 149 -4.13 8.95 -7.80
C ILE A 149 -3.05 9.39 -6.80
N ILE A 150 -2.67 8.49 -5.91
CA ILE A 150 -1.46 8.59 -5.09
C ILE A 150 -0.36 7.83 -5.83
N ASN A 151 0.62 8.56 -6.36
CA ASN A 151 1.84 7.99 -6.92
C ASN A 151 2.95 9.05 -6.89
N PRO A 152 4.04 8.87 -6.11
CA PRO A 152 5.15 9.84 -6.03
C PRO A 152 5.80 10.14 -7.37
N LYS A 153 5.78 9.19 -8.33
CA LYS A 153 6.33 9.39 -9.68
C LYS A 153 5.44 10.27 -10.56
N LYS A 154 4.28 10.68 -10.06
CA LYS A 154 3.47 11.72 -10.68
C LYS A 154 4.21 13.05 -10.52
N ASP A 155 4.33 13.79 -11.61
CA ASP A 155 4.98 15.10 -11.70
C ASP A 155 4.22 16.19 -10.91
N ILE A 156 4.19 16.04 -9.58
CA ILE A 156 3.52 16.90 -8.61
C ILE A 156 4.17 16.71 -7.22
N ASP A 157 4.85 17.73 -6.72
CA ASP A 157 5.15 18.09 -5.32
C ASP A 157 5.59 17.03 -4.28
N TYR A 158 5.85 15.76 -4.62
CA TYR A 158 6.30 14.73 -3.67
C TYR A 158 7.12 13.58 -4.30
N ILE A 159 7.82 13.87 -5.40
CA ILE A 159 8.70 12.94 -6.13
C ILE A 159 9.86 12.44 -5.27
N GLU A 160 10.27 13.20 -4.25
CA GLU A 160 11.32 12.81 -3.31
C GLU A 160 10.98 11.54 -2.51
N TYR A 161 9.72 11.10 -2.52
CA TYR A 161 9.25 9.86 -1.90
C TYR A 161 9.07 8.69 -2.88
N ASP A 162 9.63 8.77 -4.09
CA ASP A 162 9.60 7.69 -5.11
C ASP A 162 10.27 6.37 -4.70
N TYR A 163 10.95 6.37 -3.56
CA TYR A 163 11.56 5.21 -2.93
C TYR A 163 10.57 4.39 -2.09
N MET A 164 9.30 4.81 -1.95
CA MET A 164 8.27 4.06 -1.23
C MET A 164 7.53 3.05 -2.14
N CYS A 165 7.27 1.85 -1.62
CA CYS A 165 6.35 0.88 -2.21
C CYS A 165 4.87 1.27 -1.98
N ALA A 166 3.93 0.60 -2.66
CA ALA A 166 2.51 0.87 -2.54
C ALA A 166 1.95 0.58 -1.13
N THR A 167 2.50 -0.42 -0.42
CA THR A 167 2.14 -0.70 0.98
C THR A 167 2.51 0.46 1.90
N SER A 168 3.69 1.08 1.71
CA SER A 168 4.10 2.26 2.47
C SER A 168 3.15 3.44 2.22
N LEU A 169 2.81 3.70 0.96
CA LEU A 169 1.84 4.75 0.58
C LEU A 169 0.45 4.47 1.18
N THR A 170 0.00 3.21 1.13
CA THR A 170 -1.27 2.76 1.70
C THR A 170 -1.28 2.92 3.22
N TYR A 171 -0.18 2.62 3.91
CA TYR A 171 -0.04 2.83 5.35
C TYR A 171 -0.21 4.32 5.71
N PHE A 172 0.49 5.22 5.02
CA PHE A 172 0.35 6.65 5.28
C PHE A 172 -1.04 7.18 4.91
N PHE A 173 -1.66 6.66 3.86
CA PHE A 173 -3.04 6.96 3.50
C PHE A 173 -4.00 6.58 4.64
N LEU A 174 -3.85 5.36 5.17
CA LEU A 174 -4.66 4.87 6.30
C LEU A 174 -4.43 5.68 7.58
N ASP A 175 -3.20 6.15 7.84
CA ASP A 175 -2.91 7.01 9.00
C ASP A 175 -3.70 8.35 8.93
N LEU A 176 -3.83 8.94 7.74
CA LEU A 176 -4.66 10.13 7.55
C LEU A 176 -6.15 9.80 7.63
N LEU A 177 -6.57 8.71 6.98
CA LEU A 177 -7.97 8.29 6.95
C LEU A 177 -8.49 7.98 8.36
N LYS A 178 -7.76 7.19 9.16
CA LYS A 178 -8.16 6.86 10.55
C LYS A 178 -8.32 8.10 11.41
N LYS A 179 -7.46 9.11 11.23
CA LYS A 179 -7.55 10.39 11.96
C LYS A 179 -8.79 11.17 11.55
N LYS A 180 -9.08 11.21 10.25
CA LYS A 180 -10.25 11.92 9.69
C LYS A 180 -11.57 11.32 10.16
N ILE A 181 -11.67 9.99 10.27
CA ILE A 181 -12.89 9.31 10.75
C ILE A 181 -12.88 8.98 12.24
N LYS A 182 -11.83 9.38 12.99
CA LYS A 182 -11.63 9.08 14.41
C LYS A 182 -11.71 7.58 14.73
N SER A 183 -11.11 6.73 13.89
CA SER A 183 -11.03 5.29 14.10
C SER A 183 -9.94 4.93 15.13
N ASN A 184 -10.25 3.97 16.00
CA ASN A 184 -9.33 3.40 17.00
C ASN A 184 -8.38 2.35 16.41
N PHE A 185 -8.37 2.16 15.09
CA PHE A 185 -7.49 1.19 14.42
C PHE A 185 -6.01 1.43 14.75
N ILE A 186 -5.36 0.45 15.39
CA ILE A 186 -3.95 0.52 15.78
C ILE A 186 -3.09 0.17 14.57
N LEU A 187 -2.85 1.18 13.74
CA LEU A 187 -2.12 1.02 12.47
C LEU A 187 -0.67 0.55 12.68
N SER A 188 -0.04 0.91 13.81
CA SER A 188 1.34 0.51 14.15
C SER A 188 1.54 -1.00 14.22
N ASP A 189 0.50 -1.78 14.50
CA ASP A 189 0.56 -3.24 14.56
C ASP A 189 0.89 -3.87 13.19
N TYR A 190 0.78 -3.09 12.11
CA TYR A 190 1.00 -3.54 10.74
C TYR A 190 2.27 -2.98 10.10
N LEU A 191 3.18 -2.37 10.88
CA LEU A 191 4.49 -1.93 10.36
C LEU A 191 5.30 -3.08 9.75
N PHE A 192 5.08 -4.32 10.20
CA PHE A 192 5.68 -5.50 9.59
C PHE A 192 5.25 -5.71 8.13
N TYR A 193 4.01 -5.42 7.76
CA TYR A 193 3.56 -5.54 6.37
C TYR A 193 4.29 -4.53 5.50
N VAL A 194 4.48 -3.31 6.01
CA VAL A 194 5.23 -2.26 5.33
C VAL A 194 6.69 -2.67 5.12
N LEU A 195 7.35 -3.20 6.15
CA LEU A 195 8.71 -3.71 6.03
C LEU A 195 8.82 -4.86 5.03
N LEU A 196 7.92 -5.86 5.13
CA LEU A 196 7.94 -7.02 4.25
C LEU A 196 7.79 -6.62 2.79
N ALA A 197 6.78 -5.79 2.48
CA ALA A 197 6.58 -5.25 1.14
C ALA A 197 7.79 -4.46 0.64
N THR A 198 8.32 -3.55 1.45
CA THR A 198 9.51 -2.75 1.10
C THR A 198 10.70 -3.63 0.71
N VAL A 199 10.93 -4.73 1.44
CA VAL A 199 12.04 -5.65 1.16
C VAL A 199 11.76 -6.48 -0.09
N CYS A 200 10.56 -7.04 -0.22
CA CYS A 200 10.21 -7.92 -1.34
C CYS A 200 10.14 -7.18 -2.67
N ASP A 201 9.77 -5.90 -2.65
CA ASP A 201 9.75 -5.01 -3.81
C ASP A 201 11.11 -4.30 -4.04
N VAL A 202 12.15 -4.70 -3.30
CA VAL A 202 13.53 -4.22 -3.46
C VAL A 202 13.64 -2.69 -3.36
N MET A 203 12.78 -2.07 -2.55
CA MET A 203 12.78 -0.63 -2.36
C MET A 203 14.00 -0.17 -1.57
N PRO A 204 14.55 1.03 -1.86
CA PRO A 204 15.67 1.57 -1.11
C PRO A 204 15.36 1.65 0.40
N LEU A 205 16.12 0.91 1.21
CA LEU A 205 16.08 0.98 2.68
C LEU A 205 16.82 2.22 3.19
N ARG A 206 16.22 3.38 2.92
CA ARG A 206 16.74 4.71 3.23
C ARG A 206 15.62 5.60 3.79
N TYR A 207 15.94 6.78 4.33
CA TYR A 207 15.00 7.69 5.00
C TYR A 207 13.91 6.94 5.83
N ILE A 208 12.64 7.13 5.45
CA ILE A 208 11.45 6.59 6.11
C ILE A 208 11.38 5.07 6.02
N ASN A 209 11.75 4.47 4.88
CA ASN A 209 11.79 3.01 4.75
C ASN A 209 12.78 2.39 5.73
N ARG A 210 13.96 3.00 5.88
CA ARG A 210 14.95 2.57 6.87
C ARG A 210 14.42 2.74 8.29
N PHE A 211 13.71 3.84 8.55
CA PHE A 211 13.10 4.07 9.85
C PHE A 211 12.09 2.99 10.20
N ILE A 212 11.17 2.72 9.28
CA ILE A 212 10.18 1.67 9.45
C ILE A 212 10.87 0.32 9.67
N ALA A 213 11.95 0.01 8.94
CA ALA A 213 12.70 -1.23 9.12
C ALA A 213 13.28 -1.37 10.53
N ILE A 214 14.02 -0.37 11.02
CA ILE A 214 14.65 -0.41 12.35
C ILE A 214 13.57 -0.51 13.44
N LYS A 215 12.54 0.34 13.37
CA LYS A 215 11.45 0.32 14.34
C LYS A 215 10.74 -1.03 14.38
N THR A 216 10.35 -1.53 13.21
CA THR A 216 9.64 -2.80 13.08
C THR A 216 10.46 -3.95 13.64
N LEU A 217 11.76 -4.03 13.32
CA LEU A 217 12.62 -5.12 13.78
C LEU A 217 12.89 -5.07 15.29
N ASN A 218 13.02 -3.88 15.88
CA ASN A 218 13.19 -3.73 17.32
C ASN A 218 11.91 -4.06 18.11
N GLU A 219 10.74 -3.78 17.54
CA GLU A 219 9.42 -4.06 18.14
C GLU A 219 8.84 -5.40 17.65
N PHE A 220 9.58 -6.17 16.85
CA PHE A 220 9.09 -7.36 16.19
C PHE A 220 8.80 -8.47 17.20
N ASP A 221 7.54 -8.88 17.25
CA ASP A 221 7.11 -10.05 18.01
C ASP A 221 6.48 -11.07 17.07
N LEU A 222 7.24 -12.13 16.78
CA LEU A 222 6.81 -13.22 15.90
C LEU A 222 5.49 -13.86 16.37
N ASN A 223 5.19 -13.84 17.67
CA ASN A 223 3.98 -14.45 18.22
C ASN A 223 2.70 -13.70 17.84
N LYS A 224 2.81 -12.40 17.50
CA LYS A 224 1.68 -11.58 17.06
C LYS A 224 1.31 -11.81 15.60
N LEU A 225 2.19 -12.44 14.82
CA LEU A 225 2.03 -12.63 13.37
C LEU A 225 1.98 -14.12 13.03
N ILE A 226 0.85 -14.77 13.33
CA ILE A 226 0.67 -16.23 13.19
C ILE A 226 1.09 -16.75 11.81
N SER A 227 0.74 -16.04 10.72
CA SER A 227 1.11 -16.44 9.36
C SER A 227 2.63 -16.45 9.15
N ILE A 228 3.32 -15.42 9.63
CA ILE A 228 4.77 -15.29 9.53
C ILE A 228 5.48 -16.28 10.45
N ARG A 229 4.93 -16.52 11.64
CA ARG A 229 5.42 -17.56 12.54
C ARG A 229 5.39 -18.94 11.88
N LYS A 230 4.29 -19.29 11.22
CA LYS A 230 4.18 -20.55 10.48
C LYS A 230 5.22 -20.66 9.36
N ILE A 231 5.43 -19.59 8.59
CA ILE A 231 6.46 -19.55 7.55
C ILE A 231 7.85 -19.74 8.18
N TYR A 232 8.14 -19.02 9.27
CA TYR A 232 9.40 -19.12 9.99
C TYR A 232 9.64 -20.53 10.54
N GLU A 233 8.62 -21.18 11.10
CA GLU A 233 8.68 -22.57 11.59
C GLU A 233 9.02 -23.56 10.45
N ILE A 234 8.37 -23.41 9.29
CA ILE A 234 8.66 -24.23 8.10
C ILE A 234 10.10 -24.01 7.63
N LEU A 235 10.53 -22.76 7.49
CA LEU A 235 11.89 -22.42 7.06
C LEU A 235 12.94 -22.92 8.04
N ARG A 236 12.69 -22.82 9.36
CA ARG A 236 13.58 -23.34 10.39
C ARG A 236 13.73 -24.86 10.31
N GLY A 237 12.62 -25.56 10.01
CA GLY A 237 12.64 -27.00 9.73
C GLY A 237 13.52 -27.36 8.52
N ILE A 238 13.37 -26.62 7.42
CA ILE A 238 14.15 -26.81 6.18
C ILE A 238 15.64 -26.52 6.43
N ILE A 239 15.98 -25.42 7.10
CA ILE A 239 17.38 -25.06 7.41
C ILE A 239 18.03 -26.13 8.29
N LYS A 240 17.30 -26.63 9.30
CA LYS A 240 17.81 -27.71 10.16
C LYS A 240 18.06 -28.99 9.35
N TYR A 241 17.19 -29.32 8.40
CA TYR A 241 17.37 -30.45 7.49
C TYR A 241 18.58 -30.26 6.56
N LEU A 242 18.76 -29.07 5.98
CA LEU A 242 19.88 -28.73 5.10
C LEU A 242 21.24 -28.70 5.82
N LEU A 243 21.28 -28.34 7.10
CA LEU A 243 22.50 -28.34 7.94
C LEU A 243 22.81 -29.72 8.54
N MET A 244 21.94 -30.72 8.36
CA MET A 244 22.17 -32.11 8.76
C MET A 244 22.70 -32.99 7.61
N ILE A 245 22.90 -32.41 6.42
CA ILE A 245 23.54 -33.02 5.24
C ILE A 245 24.91 -32.38 5.09
#